data_AF-A0A9D7WFW7-F1
#
_entry.id   AF-A0A9D7WFW7-F1
#
_cell.length_a   1.000
_cell.length_b   1.000
_cell.length_c   1.000
_cell.angle_alpha   90.00
_cell.angle_beta   90.00
_cell.angle_gamma   90.00
#
_symmetry.space_group_name_H-M   'P 1'
#
loop_
_entity.id
_entity.type
_entity.pdbx_description
1 polymer ?
#
loop_
_entity_poly.entity_id
_entity_poly.type
_entity_poly.pdbx_seq_one_letter_code
_entity_poly.pdbx_strand_id
1 'polypeptide(L)' 'MAKKMHPVDAYVSAFTALTPDNVETLYELVAEDVFFADPFNVIHGKAGFRRVFDHMYETCIEPRFT' A
#
# COMPACT_ATOMS: atom_id res chain seq x y z
N MET A 1 -25.28 -12.92 10.66
CA MET A 1 -25.04 -11.49 10.37
C MET A 1 -23.75 -11.41 9.58
N ALA A 2 -23.77 -10.97 8.31
CA ALA A 2 -22.53 -10.82 7.55
C ALA A 2 -21.67 -9.72 8.19
N LYS A 3 -20.41 -10.01 8.52
CA LYS A 3 -19.46 -9.01 9.02
C LYS A 3 -19.32 -7.94 7.94
N LYS A 4 -19.65 -6.68 8.24
CA LYS A 4 -19.35 -5.56 7.33
C LYS A 4 -17.84 -5.52 7.16
N MET A 5 -17.37 -5.71 5.94
CA MET A 5 -15.95 -5.59 5.64
C MET A 5 -15.57 -4.11 5.74
N HIS A 6 -14.63 -3.79 6.63
CA HIS A 6 -14.17 -2.42 6.77
C HIS A 6 -13.13 -2.12 5.67
N PRO A 7 -13.02 -0.88 5.19
CA PRO A 7 -11.99 -0.49 4.22
C PRO A 7 -10.57 -0.87 4.68
N VAL A 8 -10.33 -0.86 5.99
CA VAL A 8 -9.06 -1.30 6.59
C VAL A 8 -8.81 -2.80 6.41
N ASP A 9 -9.85 -3.65 6.42
CA ASP A 9 -9.69 -5.09 6.20
C ASP A 9 -9.22 -5.37 4.76
N ALA A 10 -9.77 -4.62 3.79
CA ALA A 10 -9.34 -4.68 2.39
C ALA A 10 -7.90 -4.18 2.22
N TYR A 11 -7.55 -3.07 2.88
CA TYR A 11 -6.18 -2.53 2.88
C TYR A 11 -5.18 -3.54 3.44
N VAL A 12 -5.45 -4.12 4.61
CA VAL A 12 -4.59 -5.14 5.24
C VAL A 12 -4.43 -6.35 4.32
N SER A 13 -5.52 -6.81 3.71
CA SER A 13 -5.48 -7.96 2.80
C SER A 13 -4.62 -7.68 1.55
N ALA A 14 -4.74 -6.49 0.96
CA ALA A 14 -3.92 -6.08 -0.18
C ALA A 14 -2.45 -5.91 0.23
N PHE A 15 -2.18 -5.27 1.36
CA PHE A 15 -0.84 -4.97 1.84
C PHE A 15 -0.04 -6.23 2.21
N THR A 16 -0.69 -7.21 2.85
CA THR A 16 -0.04 -8.48 3.25
C THR A 16 0.16 -9.46 2.09
N ALA A 17 -0.57 -9.27 0.98
CA ALA A 17 -0.45 -10.08 -0.23
C ALA A 17 0.37 -9.39 -1.35
N LEU A 18 1.09 -8.32 -1.03
CA LEU A 18 1.80 -7.46 -1.99
C LEU A 18 2.82 -8.21 -2.85
N THR A 19 2.68 -8.07 -4.17
CA THR A 19 3.65 -8.46 -5.20
C THR A 19 3.84 -7.32 -6.20
N PRO A 20 4.93 -7.31 -6.98
CA PRO A 20 5.10 -6.34 -8.06
C PRO A 20 3.90 -6.30 -9.03
N ASP A 21 3.26 -7.45 -9.26
CA ASP A 21 2.16 -7.60 -10.20
C ASP A 21 0.81 -7.09 -9.67
N ASN A 22 0.65 -7.00 -8.34
CA ASN A 22 -0.64 -6.67 -7.72
C ASN A 22 -0.65 -5.36 -6.93
N VAL A 23 0.49 -4.65 -6.86
CA VAL A 23 0.65 -3.42 -6.08
C VAL A 23 -0.36 -2.32 -6.44
N GLU A 24 -0.83 -2.30 -7.70
CA GLU A 24 -1.90 -1.37 -8.14
C GLU A 24 -3.19 -1.51 -7.31
N THR A 25 -3.51 -2.71 -6.82
CA THR A 25 -4.67 -2.96 -5.94
C THR A 25 -4.57 -2.15 -4.65
N LEU A 26 -3.36 -1.99 -4.09
CA LEU A 26 -3.14 -1.17 -2.90
C LEU A 26 -3.38 0.31 -3.21
N TYR A 27 -2.95 0.77 -4.39
CA TYR A 27 -3.11 2.15 -4.80
C TYR A 27 -4.58 2.53 -5.00
N GLU A 28 -5.41 1.62 -5.48
CA GLU A 28 -6.86 1.86 -5.62
C GLU A 28 -7.57 2.05 -4.27
N LEU A 29 -7.01 1.52 -3.18
CA LEU A 29 -7.60 1.61 -1.84
C LEU A 29 -7.29 2.93 -1.11
N VAL A 30 -6.43 3.77 -1.67
CA VAL A 30 -6.06 5.07 -1.07
C VAL A 30 -6.60 6.25 -1.89
N ALA A 31 -6.96 7.31 -1.18
CA ALA A 31 -7.42 8.56 -1.76
C ALA A 31 -6.30 9.29 -2.52
N GLU A 32 -6.68 10.17 -3.44
CA GLU A 32 -5.71 10.98 -4.20
C GLU A 32 -4.86 11.89 -3.28
N ASP A 33 -5.44 12.35 -2.17
CA ASP A 33 -4.82 13.21 -1.16
C ASP A 33 -4.27 12.43 0.06
N VAL A 34 -3.98 11.13 -0.10
CA VAL A 34 -3.45 10.28 0.98
C VAL A 34 -2.27 10.92 1.71
N PHE A 35 -2.32 10.89 3.04
CA PHE A 35 -1.17 11.16 3.89
C PHE A 35 -0.58 9.83 4.36
N PHE A 36 0.68 9.57 4.01
CA PHE A 36 1.39 8.37 4.37
C PHE A 36 2.67 8.73 5.14
N ALA A 37 2.89 8.06 6.25
CA ALA A 37 4.09 8.23 7.05
C ALA A 37 4.62 6.86 7.50
N ASP A 38 5.91 6.67 7.32
CA ASP A 38 6.68 5.55 7.86
C ASP A 38 7.92 6.11 8.62
N PRO A 39 8.78 5.29 9.23
CA PRO A 39 9.97 5.78 9.95
C PRO A 39 10.99 6.59 9.11
N PHE A 40 10.90 6.55 7.78
CA PHE A 40 11.82 7.17 6.83
C PHE A 40 11.17 8.28 5.99
N ASN A 41 9.88 8.16 5.69
CA ASN A 41 9.17 8.99 4.71
C ASN A 41 7.93 9.66 5.32
N VAL A 42 7.68 10.91 4.92
CA VAL A 42 6.40 11.60 5.10
C VAL A 42 5.93 12.07 3.73
N ILE A 43 4.77 11.60 3.31
CA ILE A 43 4.27 11.73 1.94
C ILE A 43 2.85 12.25 1.94
N HIS A 44 2.62 13.21 1.05
CA HIS A 44 1.31 13.72 0.72
C HIS A 44 1.01 13.43 -0.74
N GLY A 45 -0.15 12.82 -0.99
CA GLY A 45 -0.65 12.52 -2.32
C GLY A 45 -0.26 11.14 -2.83
N LYS A 46 -1.16 10.58 -3.65
CA LYS A 46 -1.06 9.22 -4.17
C LYS A 46 0.14 8.98 -5.08
N ALA A 47 0.59 10.00 -5.81
CA ALA A 47 1.78 9.90 -6.65
C ALA A 47 3.05 9.60 -5.83
N GLY A 48 3.20 10.23 -4.67
CA GLY A 48 4.32 9.96 -3.76
C GLY A 48 4.18 8.58 -3.11
N PHE A 49 2.95 8.20 -2.71
CA PHE A 49 2.67 6.88 -2.14
C PHE A 49 3.09 5.76 -3.10
N ARG A 50 2.69 5.84 -4.38
CA ARG A 50 3.09 4.89 -5.44
C ARG A 50 4.60 4.74 -5.54
N ARG A 51 5.32 5.88 -5.58
CA ARG A 51 6.77 5.92 -5.74
C ARG A 51 7.53 5.17 -4.63
N VAL A 52 6.99 5.10 -3.41
CA VAL A 52 7.61 4.33 -2.31
C VAL A 52 7.65 2.85 -2.62
N PHE A 53 6.52 2.27 -3.02
CA PHE A 53 6.43 0.84 -3.26
C PHE A 53 7.13 0.43 -4.56
N ASP A 54 7.05 1.26 -5.59
CA ASP A 54 7.81 1.05 -6.83
C ASP A 54 9.32 1.01 -6.52
N HIS A 55 9.82 1.98 -5.74
CA HIS A 55 11.23 2.02 -5.32
C HIS A 55 11.61 0.85 -4.40
N MET A 56 10.72 0.44 -3.49
CA MET A 56 10.93 -0.73 -2.64
C MET A 56 11.15 -1.98 -3.48
N TYR A 57 10.37 -2.20 -4.55
CA TYR A 57 10.54 -3.38 -5.41
C TYR A 57 11.79 -3.30 -6.30
N GLU A 58 12.31 -2.12 -6.60
CA GLU A 58 13.59 -1.95 -7.28
C GLU A 58 14.80 -2.24 -6.36
N THR A 59 14.66 -2.01 -5.05
CA THR A 59 15.79 -2.00 -4.11
C THR A 59 15.83 -3.17 -3.14
N CYS A 60 14.67 -3.70 -2.75
CA CYS A 60 14.56 -4.82 -1.82
C CYS A 60 14.46 -6.15 -2.55
N ILE A 61 15.16 -7.16 -2.06
CA ILE A 61 15.03 -8.54 -2.54
C ILE A 61 13.87 -9.20 -1.80
N GLU A 62 12.80 -9.55 -2.54
CA GLU A 62 11.61 -10.24 -2.03
C GLU A 62 10.99 -9.60 -0.75
N PRO A 63 10.59 -8.31 -0.78
CA PRO A 63 9.95 -7.68 0.37
C PRO A 63 8.62 -8.37 0.72
N ARG A 64 8.35 -8.58 2.01
CA ARG A 64 7.13 -9.22 2.53
C ARG A 64 6.57 -8.47 3.73
N PHE A 65 5.25 -8.45 3.83
CA PHE A 65 4.50 -7.87 4.94
C PHE A 65 3.52 -8.90 5.49
N THR A 66 3.36 -8.97 6.82
CA THR A 66 2.54 -9.98 7.52
C THR A 66 1.71 -9.35 8.62
#